data_AF-A0A3P6A7M4-F1
#
_entry.id   AF-A0A3P6A7M4-F1
#
_cell.length_a   1.000
_cell.length_b   1.000
_cell.length_c   1.000
_cell.angle_alpha   90.00
_cell.angle_beta   90.00
_cell.angle_gamma   90.00
#
_symmetry.space_group_name_H-M   'P 1'
#
loop_
_entity.id
_entity.type
_entity.pdbx_description
1 polymer ?
#
loop_
_entity_poly.entity_id
_entity_poly.type
_entity_poly.pdbx_seq_one_letter_code
_entity_poly.pdbx_strand_id
1 'polypeptide(L)'
;MVHAWFAFMLIALIWEFDFSAFMVLIIAILNDGTIMTISKDRVKPSPTPDSWKLKEIFATGIVLGGYQAVMSVVFFWSIHKTDFFS
;
A
#
# COMPACT_ATOMS: atom_id res chain seq x y z
N MET A 1 3.44 -1.28 -3.10
CA MET A 1 4.12 -2.56 -2.82
C MET A 1 4.63 -2.69 -1.38
N VAL A 2 5.50 -1.80 -0.87
CA VAL A 2 6.07 -1.92 0.50
C VAL A 2 5.00 -1.98 1.61
N HIS A 3 3.95 -1.16 1.54
CA HIS A 3 2.84 -1.17 2.51
C HIS A 3 2.09 -2.51 2.56
N ALA A 4 2.00 -3.25 1.45
CA ALA A 4 1.29 -4.52 1.38
C ALA A 4 2.02 -5.60 2.19
N TRP A 5 3.36 -5.61 2.14
CA TRP A 5 4.18 -6.52 2.93
C TRP A 5 3.99 -6.30 4.43
N PHE A 6 4.02 -5.04 4.88
CA PHE A 6 3.78 -4.71 6.28
C PHE A 6 2.36 -5.11 6.73
N ALA A 7 1.35 -4.88 5.90
CA ALA A 7 -0.03 -5.27 6.20
C ALA A 7 -0.19 -6.80 6.30
N PHE A 8 0.34 -7.56 5.34
CA PHE A 8 0.28 -9.02 5.34
C PHE A 8 1.01 -9.62 6.54
N MET A 9 2.18 -9.08 6.89
CA MET A 9 2.92 -9.51 8.07
C MET A 9 2.13 -9.26 9.37
N LEU A 10 1.49 -8.10 9.51
CA LEU A 10 0.67 -7.78 10.70
C LEU A 10 -0.56 -8.68 10.80
N ILE A 11 -1.25 -8.94 9.69
CA ILE A 11 -2.43 -9.83 9.66
C ILE A 11 -2.01 -11.28 9.97
N ALA A 12 -0.90 -11.75 9.40
CA ALA A 12 -0.36 -13.07 9.70
C ALA A 12 0.04 -13.20 11.18
N LEU A 13 0.62 -12.16 11.80
CA LEU A 13 1.01 -12.20 13.21
C LEU A 13 -0.18 -12.21 14.17
N ILE A 14 -1.24 -11.44 13.87
CA ILE A 14 -2.38 -11.27 14.79
C ILE A 14 -3.45 -12.35 14.59
N TRP A 15 -3.66 -12.82 13.36
CA TRP A 15 -4.73 -13.76 13.00
C TRP A 15 -4.26 -15.08 12.40
N GLU A 16 -2.94 -15.33 12.32
CA GLU A 16 -2.37 -16.54 11.68
C GLU A 16 -2.91 -16.77 10.25
N PHE A 17 -3.34 -15.70 9.59
CA PHE A 17 -3.95 -15.77 8.28
C PHE A 17 -2.87 -15.69 7.21
N ASP A 18 -2.73 -16.78 6.45
CA ASP A 18 -1.77 -16.88 5.36
C ASP A 18 -2.42 -16.46 4.04
N PHE A 19 -1.88 -15.42 3.41
CA PHE A 19 -2.34 -14.97 2.10
C PHE A 19 -1.75 -15.87 1.01
N SER A 20 -2.61 -16.40 0.14
CA SER A 20 -2.16 -17.25 -0.98
C SER A 20 -1.12 -16.52 -1.86
N ALA A 21 0.01 -17.18 -2.11
CA ALA A 21 1.07 -16.69 -2.97
C ALA A 21 0.57 -16.28 -4.38
N PHE A 22 -0.47 -16.95 -4.88
CA PHE A 22 -1.09 -16.62 -6.17
C PHE A 22 -1.78 -15.25 -6.17
N MET A 23 -2.45 -14.88 -5.07
CA MET A 23 -3.08 -13.57 -4.93
C MET A 23 -2.03 -12.45 -4.87
N VAL A 24 -0.95 -12.67 -4.12
CA VAL A 24 0.18 -11.73 -4.05
C VAL A 24 0.85 -11.57 -5.42
N LEU A 25 0.99 -12.66 -6.19
CA LEU A 25 1.52 -12.64 -7.55
C LEU A 25 0.66 -11.78 -8.49
N ILE A 26 -0.66 -11.92 -8.44
CA ILE A 26 -1.56 -11.08 -9.25
C ILE A 26 -1.37 -9.59 -8.90
N ILE A 27 -1.31 -9.25 -7.61
CA ILE A 27 -1.11 -7.88 -7.15
C ILE A 27 0.24 -7.33 -7.66
N ALA A 28 1.31 -8.13 -7.61
CA ALA A 28 2.63 -7.72 -8.09
C ALA A 28 2.62 -7.44 -9.61
N ILE A 29 2.05 -8.34 -10.42
CA ILE A 29 1.97 -8.17 -11.87
C ILE A 29 1.16 -6.92 -12.24
N LEU A 30 0.01 -6.70 -11.57
CA LEU A 30 -0.82 -5.52 -11.78
C LEU A 30 -0.11 -4.23 -11.36
N ASN A 31 0.66 -4.26 -10.26
CA ASN A 31 1.42 -3.10 -9.81
C ASN A 31 2.53 -2.72 -10.79
N ASP A 32 3.29 -3.69 -11.27
CA ASP A 32 4.35 -3.45 -12.27
C ASP A 32 3.77 -2.94 -13.59
N GLY A 33 2.64 -3.53 -14.01
CA GLY A 33 1.88 -3.08 -15.18
C GLY A 33 1.45 -1.62 -15.11
N THR A 34 0.93 -1.20 -13.95
CA THR A 34 0.39 0.15 -13.74
C THR A 34 1.46 1.20 -13.53
N ILE A 35 2.59 0.86 -12.88
CA ILE A 35 3.71 1.80 -12.65
C ILE A 35 4.31 2.31 -13.97
N MET A 36 4.30 1.50 -15.04
CA MET A 36 4.79 1.94 -16.35
C MET A 36 4.07 3.19 -16.88
N THR A 37 2.81 3.39 -16.48
CA THR A 37 2.01 4.55 -16.90
C THR A 37 2.47 5.86 -16.24
N ILE A 38 3.12 5.79 -15.07
CA ILE A 38 3.64 6.97 -14.34
C ILE A 38 4.67 7.72 -15.18
N SER A 39 5.46 7.00 -15.98
CA SER A 39 6.45 7.62 -16.89
C SER A 39 5.82 8.53 -17.95
N LYS A 40 4.52 8.38 -18.22
CA LYS A 40 3.76 9.17 -19.20
C LYS A 40 2.74 10.11 -18.53
N ASP A 41 2.74 10.19 -17.20
CA ASP A 41 1.83 11.05 -16.47
C ASP A 41 2.11 12.54 -16.77
N ARG A 42 1.05 13.34 -16.92
CA ARG A 42 1.13 14.77 -17.22
C ARG A 42 0.83 15.57 -15.96
N VAL A 43 1.82 15.67 -15.09
CA VAL A 43 1.73 16.46 -13.86
C VAL A 43 2.07 17.93 -14.09
N LYS A 44 1.45 18.82 -13.31
CA LYS A 44 1.76 20.25 -13.32
C LYS A 44 3.16 20.49 -12.73
N PRO A 45 4.08 21.18 -13.43
CA PRO A 45 5.38 21.52 -12.87
C PRO A 45 5.28 22.42 -11.64
N SER A 46 6.24 22.28 -10.71
CA SER A 46 6.33 23.15 -9.54
C SER A 46 6.63 24.61 -9.98
N PRO A 47 5.96 25.63 -9.38
CA PRO A 47 6.22 27.04 -9.70
C PRO A 47 7.59 27.53 -9.25
N THR A 48 8.30 26.76 -8.41
CA THR A 48 9.65 27.07 -7.93
C THR A 48 10.58 25.88 -8.20
N PRO A 49 11.88 26.12 -8.44
CA PRO A 49 12.83 25.02 -8.62
C PRO A 49 12.88 24.17 -7.35
N ASP A 50 12.47 22.91 -7.47
CA ASP A 50 12.50 21.96 -6.36
C ASP A 50 13.75 21.09 -6.46
N SER A 51 14.36 20.82 -5.31
CA SER A 51 15.51 19.93 -5.21
C SER A 51 15.02 18.51 -4.92
N TRP A 52 15.87 17.49 -5.14
CA TRP A 52 15.51 16.13 -4.77
C TRP A 52 15.52 15.95 -3.25
N LYS A 53 14.38 16.23 -2.61
CA LYS A 53 14.19 16.13 -1.16
C LYS A 53 13.84 14.71 -0.75
N LEU A 54 14.81 13.81 -0.86
CA LEU A 54 14.63 12.38 -0.52
C LEU A 54 13.98 12.17 0.85
N LYS A 55 14.40 12.92 1.88
CA LYS A 55 13.83 12.82 3.23
C LYS A 55 12.33 13.09 3.26
N GLU A 56 11.86 14.07 2.50
CA GLU A 56 10.45 14.46 2.42
C GLU A 56 9.63 13.43 1.64
N ILE A 57 10.18 12.91 0.54
CA ILE A 57 9.56 11.86 -0.27
C ILE A 57 9.43 10.57 0.56
N PHE A 58 10.47 10.17 1.28
CA PHE A 58 10.44 8.99 2.14
C PHE A 58 9.49 9.17 3.32
N ALA A 59 9.49 10.33 4.00
CA ALA A 59 8.57 10.60 5.09
C ALA A 59 7.11 10.52 4.62
N THR A 60 6.80 11.16 3.49
CA THR A 60 5.45 11.10 2.87
C THR A 60 5.07 9.68 2.50
N GLY A 61 5.99 8.91 1.90
CA GLY A 61 5.79 7.51 1.55
C GLY A 61 5.53 6.60 2.77
N ILE A 62 6.26 6.79 3.86
CA ILE A 62 6.07 6.02 5.11
C ILE A 62 4.72 6.33 5.74
N VAL A 63 4.33 7.61 5.81
CA VAL A 63 3.03 8.01 6.39
C VAL A 63 1.86 7.44 5.57
N LEU A 64 1.89 7.62 4.24
CA LEU A 64 0.85 7.08 3.37
C LEU A 64 0.82 5.55 3.37
N GLY A 65 1.99 4.90 3.35
CA GLY A 65 2.08 3.45 3.41
C GLY A 65 1.61 2.86 4.74
N GLY A 66 1.99 3.48 5.86
CA GLY A 66 1.54 3.11 7.19
C GLY A 66 0.02 3.25 7.35
N TYR A 67 -0.55 4.36 6.85
CA TYR A 67 -1.99 4.56 6.82
C TYR A 67 -2.71 3.44 6.05
N GLN A 68 -2.25 3.11 4.83
CA GLN A 68 -2.84 2.03 4.05
C GLN A 68 -2.73 0.67 4.77
N ALA A 69 -1.61 0.37 5.42
CA ALA A 69 -1.44 -0.87 6.15
C ALA A 69 -2.41 -0.98 7.34
N VAL A 70 -2.56 0.08 8.14
CA VAL A 70 -3.51 0.12 9.27
C VAL A 70 -4.94 -0.05 8.77
N MET A 71 -5.32 0.64 7.69
CA MET A 71 -6.67 0.52 7.13
C MET A 71 -6.97 -0.91 6.64
N SER A 72 -6.00 -1.61 6.06
CA SER A 72 -6.16 -3.03 5.69
C SER A 72 -6.37 -3.94 6.91
N VAL A 73 -5.68 -3.69 8.03
CA VAL A 73 -5.87 -4.45 9.28
C VAL A 73 -7.27 -4.18 9.85
N VAL A 74 -7.70 -2.92 9.91
CA VAL A 74 -9.04 -2.55 10.39
C VAL A 74 -10.12 -3.19 9.53
N PHE A 75 -9.97 -3.14 8.20
CA PHE A 75 -10.91 -3.78 7.28
C PHE A 75 -11.01 -5.30 7.49
N PHE A 76 -9.86 -5.97 7.63
CA PHE A 76 -9.83 -7.40 7.92
C PHE A 76 -10.50 -7.73 9.26
N TRP A 77 -10.23 -6.93 10.29
CA TRP A 77 -10.87 -7.06 11.60
C TRP A 77 -12.39 -6.91 11.51
N SER A 78 -12.90 -5.89 10.80
CA SER A 78 -14.32 -5.66 10.65
C SER A 78 -15.03 -6.83 9.98
N ILE A 79 -14.47 -7.41 8.92
CA ILE A 79 -15.09 -8.54 8.23
C ILE A 79 -15.02 -9.83 9.06
N HIS A 80 -13.93 -10.04 9.80
CA HIS A 80 -13.69 -11.31 10.48
C HIS A 80 -14.31 -11.39 11.89
N LYS A 81 -14.51 -10.25 12.56
CA LYS A 81 -14.93 -10.20 13.97
C LYS A 81 -16.22 -9.41 14.23
N THR A 82 -16.78 -8.73 13.24
CA THR A 82 -18.00 -7.92 13.43
C THR A 82 -19.06 -8.24 12.39
N ASP A 83 -20.34 -8.19 12.77
CA ASP A 83 -21.49 -8.39 11.85
C ASP A 83 -21.76 -7.17 10.93
N PHE A 84 -20.77 -6.29 10.75
CA PHE A 84 -20.95 -4.99 10.10
C PHE A 84 -21.43 -5.06 8.64
N PHE A 85 -21.21 -6.20 7.98
CA PHE A 85 -21.57 -6.44 6.57
C PHE A 85 -22.64 -7.53 6.39
N SER A 86 -23.30 -7.97 7.47
CA SER A 86 -24.44 -8.89 7.42
C SER A 86 -25.79 -8.17 7.36
#